data_AF-G9ZI24-F1
#
_entry.id   AF-G9ZI24-F1
#
_cell.length_a   1.000
_cell.length_b   1.000
_cell.length_c   1.000
_cell.angle_alpha   90.00
_cell.angle_beta   90.00
_cell.angle_gamma   90.00
#
_symmetry.space_group_name_H-M   'P 1'
#
loop_
_entity.id
_entity.type
_entity.pdbx_description
1 polymer ?
#
loop_
_entity_poly.entity_id
_entity_poly.type
_entity_poly.pdbx_seq_one_letter_code
_entity_poly.pdbx_strand_id
1 'polypeptide(L)'
;MMQRIVKFWLPLAVVLLGIAWFSQWHYDPEKEAKAGLERLNHWRAQAGIQELRPNPALNQAAQNHAAYLGKDAHGHKENNHRNPHYTGADPQARATAAGYPAPVVENLTAGNFARSGIRSTDGLMTALYHRLALLDPDHDEAGVAWVRSRHAAFVIVQGSSRERELCAQAGSQASKRYVLTMQCNGQTVKIPLDAAPRRYIGAVKYPAGGNIEPAYDGKEIPNPMPSTKAVGNPVSIAFYGTTGPVEMRAFTLRSDKGEIRNPIILTAANDRHHLMQANEFALFAPAPLDYDTEYTAEFHYTQGSKEQTERWTFRTRKRRTLEW
;
A
#
# COMPACT_ATOMS: atom_id res chain seq x y z
N MET A 1 -48.00 0.74 -30.82
CA MET A 1 -47.12 0.98 -29.65
C MET A 1 -45.79 0.21 -29.72
N MET A 2 -45.77 -1.05 -30.18
CA MET A 2 -44.55 -1.88 -30.34
C MET A 2 -43.48 -1.33 -31.31
N GLN A 3 -43.85 -0.63 -32.39
CA GLN A 3 -42.88 -0.15 -33.39
C GLN A 3 -41.96 1.00 -32.91
N ARG A 4 -42.37 1.80 -31.93
CA ARG A 4 -41.54 2.90 -31.37
C ARG A 4 -40.48 2.38 -30.39
N ILE A 5 -40.75 1.28 -29.69
CA ILE A 5 -39.81 0.63 -28.77
C ILE A 5 -38.66 0.01 -29.59
N VAL A 6 -38.96 -0.69 -30.68
CA VAL A 6 -37.92 -1.36 -31.50
C VAL A 6 -37.07 -0.38 -32.31
N LYS A 7 -37.63 0.72 -32.84
CA LYS A 7 -36.88 1.64 -33.72
C LYS A 7 -35.98 2.65 -33.00
N PHE A 8 -36.24 2.95 -31.73
CA PHE A 8 -35.48 3.95 -30.98
C PHE A 8 -34.79 3.40 -29.72
N TRP A 9 -35.40 2.46 -28.99
CA TRP A 9 -34.82 1.95 -27.74
C TRP A 9 -33.82 0.81 -27.96
N LEU A 10 -34.00 -0.02 -29.00
CA LEU A 10 -33.02 -1.05 -29.37
C LEU A 10 -31.67 -0.47 -29.83
N PRO A 11 -31.60 0.50 -30.76
CA PRO A 11 -30.32 1.10 -31.14
C PRO A 11 -29.69 1.90 -30.00
N LEU A 12 -30.47 2.57 -29.14
CA LEU A 12 -29.96 3.25 -27.95
C LEU A 12 -29.40 2.25 -26.93
N ALA A 13 -30.06 1.12 -26.71
CA ALA A 13 -29.57 0.04 -25.85
C ALA A 13 -28.32 -0.62 -26.44
N VAL A 14 -28.25 -0.83 -27.76
CA VAL A 14 -27.06 -1.35 -28.45
C VAL A 14 -25.89 -0.35 -28.39
N VAL A 15 -26.15 0.96 -28.47
CA VAL A 15 -25.13 2.00 -28.30
C VAL A 15 -24.66 2.07 -26.84
N LEU A 16 -25.57 2.02 -25.86
CA LEU A 16 -25.22 2.04 -24.44
C LEU A 16 -24.49 0.76 -24.01
N LEU A 17 -24.94 -0.41 -24.50
CA LEU A 17 -24.24 -1.69 -24.31
C LEU A 17 -22.91 -1.70 -25.06
N GLY A 18 -22.83 -1.09 -26.24
CA GLY A 18 -21.61 -0.92 -27.02
C GLY A 18 -20.59 -0.03 -26.33
N ILE A 19 -21.01 1.10 -25.74
CA ILE A 19 -20.13 1.99 -24.96
C ILE A 19 -19.71 1.32 -23.64
N ALA A 20 -20.61 0.59 -22.98
CA ALA A 20 -20.27 -0.20 -21.79
C ALA A 20 -19.31 -1.35 -22.11
N TRP A 21 -19.47 -2.01 -23.26
CA TRP A 21 -18.60 -3.08 -23.75
C TRP A 21 -17.24 -2.54 -24.20
N PHE A 22 -17.20 -1.44 -24.96
CA PHE A 22 -15.97 -0.76 -25.36
C PHE A 22 -15.21 -0.23 -24.14
N SER A 23 -15.86 0.43 -23.17
CA SER A 23 -15.15 0.98 -21.99
C SER A 23 -14.47 -0.09 -21.13
N GLN A 24 -14.89 -1.36 -21.23
CA GLN A 24 -14.28 -2.48 -20.51
C GLN A 24 -13.16 -3.19 -21.29
N TRP A 25 -13.02 -2.96 -22.59
CA TRP A 25 -11.90 -3.45 -23.43
C TRP A 25 -10.63 -2.57 -23.36
N HIS A 26 -10.66 -1.45 -22.61
CA HIS A 26 -9.56 -0.47 -22.58
C HIS A 26 -8.43 -0.79 -21.58
N TYR A 27 -8.62 -1.78 -20.71
CA TYR A 27 -7.59 -2.12 -19.72
C TYR A 27 -6.59 -3.11 -20.31
N ASP A 28 -5.37 -2.62 -20.49
CA ASP A 28 -4.20 -3.41 -20.86
C ASP A 28 -3.47 -3.83 -19.57
N PRO A 29 -3.43 -5.13 -19.22
CA PRO A 29 -2.88 -5.58 -17.95
C PRO A 29 -1.44 -5.12 -17.66
N GLU A 30 -0.58 -5.10 -18.67
CA GLU A 30 0.82 -4.68 -18.51
C GLU A 30 0.92 -3.17 -18.30
N LYS A 31 0.15 -2.39 -19.06
CA LYS A 31 0.09 -0.93 -18.87
C LYS A 31 -0.49 -0.56 -17.52
N GLU A 32 -1.53 -1.24 -17.07
CA GLU A 32 -2.14 -0.99 -15.76
C GLU A 32 -1.19 -1.36 -14.62
N ALA A 33 -0.52 -2.51 -14.71
CA ALA A 33 0.48 -2.90 -13.73
C ALA A 33 1.61 -1.86 -13.64
N LYS A 34 2.17 -1.47 -14.79
CA LYS A 34 3.23 -0.45 -14.89
C LYS A 34 2.78 0.90 -14.32
N ALA A 35 1.62 1.39 -14.73
CA ALA A 35 1.08 2.66 -14.26
C ALA A 35 0.82 2.65 -12.75
N GLY A 36 0.41 1.50 -12.18
CA GLY A 36 0.27 1.32 -10.74
C GLY A 36 1.60 1.43 -9.98
N LEU A 37 2.67 0.83 -10.50
CA LEU A 37 4.02 0.94 -9.91
C LEU A 37 4.58 2.36 -10.04
N GLU A 38 4.43 2.99 -11.21
CA GLU A 38 4.84 4.39 -11.42
C GLU A 38 4.10 5.32 -10.46
N ARG A 39 2.79 5.08 -10.24
CA ARG A 39 2.00 5.83 -9.26
C ARG A 39 2.49 5.62 -7.83
N LEU A 40 2.88 4.40 -7.46
CA LEU A 40 3.45 4.12 -6.14
C LEU A 40 4.79 4.84 -5.96
N ASN A 41 5.67 4.78 -6.96
CA ASN A 41 6.95 5.46 -6.93
C ASN A 41 6.78 6.99 -6.84
N HIS A 42 5.77 7.56 -7.48
CA HIS A 42 5.41 8.97 -7.29
C HIS A 42 5.09 9.29 -5.83
N TRP A 43 4.32 8.44 -5.14
CA TRP A 43 4.01 8.63 -3.72
C TRP A 43 5.22 8.43 -2.81
N ARG A 44 6.07 7.45 -3.11
CA ARG A 44 7.33 7.21 -2.39
C ARG A 44 8.29 8.41 -2.53
N ALA A 45 8.41 8.97 -3.72
CA ALA A 45 9.19 10.18 -3.96
C ALA A 45 8.63 11.39 -3.19
N GLN A 46 7.31 11.58 -3.16
CA GLN A 46 6.69 12.65 -2.35
C GLN A 46 6.92 12.46 -0.83
N ALA A 47 6.98 11.22 -0.35
CA ALA A 47 7.32 10.89 1.03
C ALA A 47 8.83 10.96 1.34
N GLY A 48 9.67 11.25 0.34
CA GLY A 48 11.12 11.39 0.50
C GLY A 48 11.87 10.07 0.64
N ILE A 49 11.31 8.96 0.16
CA ILE A 49 11.93 7.64 0.21
C ILE A 49 12.21 7.09 -1.20
N GLN A 50 13.12 6.12 -1.28
CA GLN A 50 13.61 5.58 -2.55
C GLN A 50 12.50 4.91 -3.36
N GLU A 51 12.48 5.14 -4.68
CA GLU A 51 11.61 4.45 -5.62
C GLU A 51 11.93 2.95 -5.72
N LEU A 52 10.90 2.13 -5.92
CA LEU A 52 11.03 0.68 -6.06
C LEU A 52 11.46 0.35 -7.49
N ARG A 53 12.48 -0.51 -7.61
CA ARG A 53 12.93 -1.03 -8.91
C ARG A 53 12.17 -2.31 -9.26
N PRO A 54 11.75 -2.50 -10.52
CA PRO A 54 11.16 -3.77 -10.96
C PRO A 54 12.11 -4.95 -10.73
N ASN A 55 11.63 -6.01 -10.10
CA ASN A 55 12.37 -7.27 -9.91
C ASN A 55 11.59 -8.43 -10.58
N PRO A 56 12.22 -9.21 -11.49
CA PRO A 56 11.52 -10.27 -12.23
C PRO A 56 10.90 -11.36 -11.36
N ALA A 57 11.55 -11.78 -10.27
CA ALA A 57 11.02 -12.82 -9.38
C ALA A 57 9.80 -12.32 -8.60
N LEU A 58 9.86 -11.09 -8.07
CA LEU A 58 8.70 -10.45 -7.45
C LEU A 58 7.57 -10.25 -8.46
N ASN A 59 7.90 -9.91 -9.70
CA ASN A 59 6.91 -9.72 -10.77
C ASN A 59 6.20 -11.03 -11.11
N GLN A 60 6.94 -12.14 -11.19
CA GLN A 60 6.37 -13.46 -11.38
C GLN A 60 5.47 -13.87 -10.20
N ALA A 61 5.87 -13.59 -8.95
CA ALA A 61 5.04 -13.83 -7.77
C ALA A 61 3.72 -13.03 -7.83
N ALA A 62 3.80 -11.74 -8.18
CA ALA A 62 2.63 -10.89 -8.35
C ALA A 62 1.71 -11.39 -9.47
N GLN A 63 2.27 -11.80 -10.62
CA GLN A 63 1.51 -12.33 -11.76
C GLN A 63 0.77 -13.61 -11.41
N ASN A 64 1.44 -14.55 -10.75
CA ASN A 64 0.83 -15.81 -10.31
C ASN A 64 -0.33 -15.54 -9.35
N HIS A 65 -0.10 -14.66 -8.36
CA HIS A 65 -1.14 -14.36 -7.38
C HIS A 65 -2.31 -13.55 -7.96
N ALA A 66 -2.04 -12.59 -8.85
CA ALA A 66 -3.09 -11.87 -9.56
C ALA A 66 -3.95 -12.84 -10.39
N ALA A 67 -3.33 -13.77 -11.13
CA ALA A 67 -4.04 -14.80 -11.89
C ALA A 67 -4.89 -15.71 -10.98
N TYR A 68 -4.35 -16.10 -9.81
CA TYR A 68 -5.10 -16.82 -8.78
C TYR A 68 -6.34 -16.04 -8.34
N LEU A 69 -6.16 -14.77 -7.94
CA LEU A 69 -7.23 -13.88 -7.49
C LEU A 69 -8.29 -13.62 -8.55
N GLY A 70 -7.87 -13.61 -9.83
CA GLY A 70 -8.76 -13.50 -10.97
C GLY A 70 -9.84 -14.60 -11.00
N LYS A 71 -9.57 -15.76 -10.40
CA LYS A 71 -10.51 -16.89 -10.27
C LYS A 71 -11.09 -17.02 -8.86
N ASP A 72 -10.24 -16.88 -7.83
CA ASP A 72 -10.55 -17.05 -6.41
C ASP A 72 -10.04 -15.85 -5.59
N ALA A 73 -10.89 -14.84 -5.35
CA ALA A 73 -10.50 -13.59 -4.67
C ALA A 73 -10.42 -13.75 -3.12
N HIS A 74 -9.51 -14.60 -2.65
CA HIS A 74 -9.31 -14.88 -1.21
C HIS A 74 -8.43 -13.85 -0.47
N GLY A 75 -8.03 -12.76 -1.13
CA GLY A 75 -7.06 -11.81 -0.57
C GLY A 75 -5.66 -12.42 -0.53
N HIS A 76 -4.88 -12.11 0.52
CA HIS A 76 -3.45 -12.46 0.58
C HIS A 76 -3.13 -13.97 0.61
N LYS A 77 -4.13 -14.82 0.87
CA LYS A 77 -3.95 -16.27 1.00
C LYS A 77 -4.42 -17.00 -0.25
N GLU A 78 -3.71 -18.06 -0.60
CA GLU A 78 -4.17 -19.04 -1.58
C GLU A 78 -4.66 -20.28 -0.83
N ASN A 79 -5.97 -20.49 -0.81
CA ASN A 79 -6.59 -21.60 -0.07
C ASN A 79 -7.11 -22.70 -0.99
N ASN A 80 -7.32 -22.40 -2.28
CA ASN A 80 -7.85 -23.36 -3.25
C ASN A 80 -6.71 -24.02 -4.03
N HIS A 81 -6.27 -25.18 -3.57
CA HIS A 81 -5.19 -25.95 -4.21
C HIS A 81 -5.56 -26.49 -5.61
N ARG A 82 -6.84 -26.43 -6.00
CA ARG A 82 -7.30 -26.81 -7.34
C ARG A 82 -7.24 -25.65 -8.34
N ASN A 83 -6.91 -24.44 -7.88
CA ASN A 83 -6.67 -23.32 -8.78
C ASN A 83 -5.35 -23.56 -9.53
N PRO A 84 -5.35 -23.55 -10.88
CA PRO A 84 -4.13 -23.80 -11.66
C PRO A 84 -3.02 -22.74 -11.45
N HIS A 85 -3.36 -21.60 -10.86
CA HIS A 85 -2.42 -20.53 -10.52
C HIS A 85 -1.96 -20.59 -9.06
N TYR A 86 -2.34 -21.62 -8.30
CA TYR A 86 -1.83 -21.84 -6.95
C TYR A 86 -0.32 -22.04 -6.98
N THR A 87 0.41 -21.19 -6.25
CA THR A 87 1.87 -21.23 -6.16
C THR A 87 2.39 -21.17 -4.73
N GLY A 88 1.52 -20.82 -3.76
CA GLY A 88 1.88 -20.84 -2.35
C GLY A 88 0.82 -20.20 -1.47
N ALA A 89 0.64 -20.75 -0.26
CA ALA A 89 -0.43 -20.37 0.65
C ALA A 89 -0.39 -18.91 1.10
N ASP A 90 0.79 -18.27 1.12
CA ASP A 90 1.01 -16.90 1.59
C ASP A 90 2.04 -16.15 0.73
N PRO A 91 2.19 -14.82 0.90
CA PRO A 91 3.09 -14.02 0.06
C PRO A 91 4.54 -14.53 0.06
N GLN A 92 5.06 -14.96 1.20
CA GLN A 92 6.43 -15.45 1.31
C GLN A 92 6.63 -16.76 0.56
N ALA A 93 5.69 -17.69 0.68
CA ALA A 93 5.71 -18.95 -0.05
C ALA A 93 5.70 -18.72 -1.57
N ARG A 94 4.87 -17.79 -2.05
CA ARG A 94 4.78 -17.44 -3.49
C ARG A 94 6.05 -16.76 -4.00
N ALA A 95 6.60 -15.81 -3.24
CA ALA A 95 7.86 -15.16 -3.58
C ALA A 95 9.01 -16.17 -3.65
N THR A 96 9.09 -17.09 -2.67
CA THR A 96 10.09 -18.17 -2.66
C THR A 96 9.93 -19.09 -3.88
N ALA A 97 8.70 -19.51 -4.21
CA ALA A 97 8.42 -20.32 -5.38
C ALA A 97 8.78 -19.62 -6.71
N ALA A 98 8.68 -18.29 -6.74
CA ALA A 98 9.11 -17.46 -7.87
C ALA A 98 10.63 -17.16 -7.90
N GLY A 99 11.39 -17.68 -6.95
CA GLY A 99 12.85 -17.52 -6.87
C GLY A 99 13.33 -16.26 -6.13
N TYR A 100 12.46 -15.59 -5.39
CA TYR A 100 12.84 -14.48 -4.51
C TYR A 100 13.07 -14.98 -3.07
N PRO A 101 14.32 -15.04 -2.59
CA PRO A 101 14.64 -15.75 -1.34
C PRO A 101 14.33 -14.95 -0.08
N ALA A 102 14.34 -13.61 -0.15
CA ALA A 102 14.25 -12.74 1.01
C ALA A 102 12.79 -12.49 1.47
N PRO A 103 12.60 -11.90 2.67
CA PRO A 103 11.29 -11.46 3.14
C PRO A 103 10.60 -10.54 2.13
N VAL A 104 9.29 -10.68 2.02
CA VAL A 104 8.45 -9.83 1.17
C VAL A 104 7.24 -9.32 1.92
N VAL A 105 6.69 -8.21 1.44
CA VAL A 105 5.37 -7.71 1.82
C VAL A 105 4.51 -7.59 0.57
N GLU A 106 3.22 -7.86 0.70
CA GLU A 106 2.26 -7.81 -0.41
C GLU A 106 1.11 -6.85 -0.09
N ASN A 107 0.73 -6.08 -1.09
CA ASN A 107 -0.46 -5.26 -1.11
C ASN A 107 -1.31 -5.61 -2.32
N LEU A 108 -2.63 -5.64 -2.17
CA LEU A 108 -3.52 -5.97 -3.28
C LEU A 108 -4.86 -5.25 -3.21
N THR A 109 -5.45 -5.05 -4.39
CA THR A 109 -6.88 -4.82 -4.53
C THR A 109 -7.49 -5.99 -5.29
N ALA A 110 -8.66 -6.45 -4.86
CA ALA A 110 -9.42 -7.48 -5.57
C ALA A 110 -10.91 -7.15 -5.52
N GLY A 111 -11.64 -7.36 -6.62
CA GLY A 111 -13.08 -7.11 -6.64
C GLY A 111 -13.74 -7.44 -7.97
N ASN A 112 -15.07 -7.32 -8.03
CA ASN A 112 -15.85 -7.65 -9.22
C ASN A 112 -15.71 -6.61 -10.36
N PHE A 113 -15.34 -5.38 -10.02
CA PHE A 113 -15.22 -4.27 -10.96
C PHE A 113 -13.75 -3.89 -11.14
N ALA A 114 -13.34 -3.77 -12.40
CA ALA A 114 -12.00 -3.33 -12.76
C ALA A 114 -11.75 -1.89 -12.28
N ARG A 115 -10.53 -1.66 -11.79
CA ARG A 115 -9.96 -0.34 -11.52
C ARG A 115 -8.61 -0.29 -12.22
N SER A 116 -8.25 0.86 -12.80
CA SER A 116 -6.89 1.09 -13.31
C SER A 116 -5.86 0.90 -12.20
N GLY A 117 -4.63 0.50 -12.54
CA GLY A 117 -3.52 0.38 -11.59
C GLY A 117 -3.30 1.66 -10.78
N ILE A 118 -3.40 2.84 -11.41
CA ILE A 118 -3.31 4.14 -10.73
C ILE A 118 -4.37 4.26 -9.61
N ARG A 119 -5.64 3.99 -9.92
CA ARG A 119 -6.72 4.03 -8.92
C ARG A 119 -6.60 2.95 -7.85
N SER A 120 -6.08 1.78 -8.19
CA SER A 120 -5.82 0.73 -7.20
C SER A 120 -4.72 1.17 -6.23
N THR A 121 -3.61 1.71 -6.74
CA THR A 121 -2.53 2.29 -5.92
C THR A 121 -3.05 3.43 -5.05
N ASP A 122 -3.80 4.38 -5.62
CA ASP A 122 -4.33 5.52 -4.84
C ASP A 122 -5.25 5.06 -3.71
N GLY A 123 -6.11 4.05 -3.97
CA GLY A 123 -6.94 3.46 -2.93
C GLY A 123 -6.13 2.82 -1.81
N LEU A 124 -5.10 2.03 -2.16
CA LEU A 124 -4.20 1.41 -1.19
C LEU A 124 -3.46 2.46 -0.34
N MET A 125 -3.10 3.61 -0.93
CA MET A 125 -2.45 4.69 -0.21
C MET A 125 -3.36 5.46 0.76
N THR A 126 -4.69 5.33 0.63
CA THR A 126 -5.63 5.85 1.65
C THR A 126 -5.88 4.84 2.78
N ALA A 127 -5.61 3.56 2.54
CA ALA A 127 -5.72 2.48 3.51
C ALA A 127 -4.47 2.45 4.41
N LEU A 128 -4.64 2.54 5.73
CA LEU A 128 -3.53 2.81 6.64
C LEU A 128 -2.52 1.66 6.67
N TYR A 129 -2.95 0.43 6.88
CA TYR A 129 -2.05 -0.71 6.99
C TYR A 129 -1.33 -0.99 5.67
N HIS A 130 -2.07 -0.90 4.55
CA HIS A 130 -1.49 -1.07 3.23
C HIS A 130 -0.45 0.02 2.94
N ARG A 131 -0.77 1.28 3.24
CA ARG A 131 0.17 2.39 3.06
C ARG A 131 1.44 2.22 3.91
N LEU A 132 1.33 1.82 5.18
CA LEU A 132 2.49 1.64 6.05
C LEU A 132 3.46 0.61 5.44
N ALA A 133 2.93 -0.49 4.89
CA ALA A 133 3.69 -1.47 4.13
C ALA A 133 4.28 -0.90 2.82
N LEU A 134 3.48 -0.16 2.04
CA LEU A 134 3.89 0.43 0.75
C LEU A 134 5.01 1.47 0.90
N LEU A 135 5.05 2.17 2.03
CA LEU A 135 6.01 3.21 2.35
C LEU A 135 7.17 2.72 3.23
N ASP A 136 7.36 1.40 3.37
CA ASP A 136 8.55 0.86 4.02
C ASP A 136 9.82 1.35 3.26
N PRO A 137 10.70 2.11 3.91
CA PRO A 137 11.88 2.67 3.28
C PRO A 137 13.03 1.67 3.11
N ASP A 138 12.98 0.50 3.75
CA ASP A 138 13.99 -0.55 3.57
C ASP A 138 13.72 -1.43 2.33
N HIS A 139 12.52 -1.32 1.73
CA HIS A 139 12.20 -1.94 0.45
C HIS A 139 12.63 -1.04 -0.72
N ASP A 140 13.30 -1.63 -1.71
CA ASP A 140 13.79 -0.96 -2.91
C ASP A 140 13.56 -1.77 -4.20
N GLU A 141 12.88 -2.91 -4.10
CA GLU A 141 12.48 -3.78 -5.22
C GLU A 141 10.98 -4.06 -5.15
N ALA A 142 10.34 -4.20 -6.32
CA ALA A 142 8.94 -4.61 -6.41
C ALA A 142 8.61 -5.39 -7.68
N GLY A 143 7.55 -6.19 -7.61
CA GLY A 143 6.85 -6.77 -8.74
C GLY A 143 5.39 -6.35 -8.70
N VAL A 144 4.78 -6.17 -9.88
CA VAL A 144 3.39 -5.74 -9.99
C VAL A 144 2.65 -6.55 -11.04
N ALA A 145 1.39 -6.83 -10.78
CA ALA A 145 0.53 -7.47 -11.76
C ALA A 145 -0.89 -6.94 -11.66
N TRP A 146 -1.53 -6.87 -12.83
CA TRP A 146 -2.93 -6.54 -12.95
C TRP A 146 -3.61 -7.65 -13.74
N VAL A 147 -4.82 -8.04 -13.37
CA VAL A 147 -5.62 -8.98 -14.15
C VAL A 147 -7.08 -8.58 -14.17
N ARG A 148 -7.76 -8.96 -15.24
CA ARG A 148 -9.22 -9.03 -15.31
C ARG A 148 -9.64 -10.41 -15.78
N SER A 149 -10.20 -11.18 -14.86
CA SER A 149 -10.87 -12.46 -15.14
C SER A 149 -12.27 -12.42 -14.49
N ARG A 150 -12.70 -13.45 -13.76
CA ARG A 150 -13.93 -13.40 -12.94
C ARG A 150 -13.89 -12.22 -11.97
N HIS A 151 -12.74 -12.00 -11.32
CA HIS A 151 -12.44 -10.81 -10.54
C HIS A 151 -11.36 -9.99 -11.23
N ALA A 152 -11.35 -8.69 -10.96
CA ALA A 152 -10.22 -7.83 -11.24
C ALA A 152 -9.31 -7.82 -10.02
N ALA A 153 -7.99 -7.89 -10.23
CA ALA A 153 -7.02 -7.77 -9.16
C ALA A 153 -5.81 -6.95 -9.60
N PHE A 154 -5.24 -6.22 -8.65
CA PHE A 154 -3.95 -5.55 -8.78
C PHE A 154 -3.12 -5.94 -7.56
N VAL A 155 -1.93 -6.48 -7.78
CA VAL A 155 -1.04 -7.02 -6.75
C VAL A 155 0.31 -6.32 -6.86
N ILE A 156 0.85 -5.91 -5.72
CA ILE A 156 2.20 -5.38 -5.56
C ILE A 156 2.91 -6.27 -4.52
N VAL A 157 4.06 -6.82 -4.88
CA VAL A 157 4.94 -7.54 -3.95
C VAL A 157 6.24 -6.75 -3.85
N GLN A 158 6.62 -6.35 -2.64
CA GLN A 158 7.82 -5.57 -2.34
C GLN A 158 8.86 -6.41 -1.61
N GLY A 159 10.13 -6.05 -1.81
CA GLY A 159 11.24 -6.63 -1.07
C GLY A 159 12.46 -5.70 -1.06
N SER A 160 13.52 -6.16 -0.38
CA SER A 160 14.79 -5.46 -0.29
C SER A 160 15.90 -6.21 -1.05
N SER A 161 16.55 -5.53 -2.00
CA SER A 161 17.69 -6.09 -2.76
C SER A 161 18.82 -6.48 -1.81
N ARG A 162 19.01 -5.70 -0.75
CA ARG A 162 19.98 -5.98 0.30
C ARG A 162 19.67 -7.28 1.03
N GLU A 163 18.43 -7.46 1.47
CA GLU A 163 18.03 -8.69 2.16
C GLU A 163 18.14 -9.90 1.23
N ARG A 164 17.84 -9.72 -0.06
CA ARG A 164 18.07 -10.72 -1.10
C ARG A 164 19.54 -11.10 -1.25
N GLU A 165 20.45 -10.12 -1.26
CA GLU A 165 21.90 -10.34 -1.27
C GLU A 165 22.42 -11.02 0.00
N LEU A 166 21.83 -10.71 1.16
CA LEU A 166 22.14 -11.37 2.42
C LEU A 166 21.71 -12.84 2.40
N CYS A 167 20.54 -13.16 1.85
CA CYS A 167 20.11 -14.55 1.68
C CYS A 167 21.03 -15.37 0.79
N ALA A 168 21.69 -14.75 -0.20
CA ALA A 168 22.71 -15.43 -1.01
C ALA A 168 23.98 -15.80 -0.22
N GLN A 169 24.19 -15.17 0.94
CA GLN A 169 25.32 -15.42 1.85
C GLN A 169 24.95 -16.35 3.02
N ALA A 170 23.69 -16.79 3.08
CA ALA A 170 23.21 -17.68 4.13
C ALA A 170 23.99 -19.01 4.12
N GLY A 171 24.43 -19.47 5.29
CA GLY A 171 25.23 -20.69 5.44
C GLY A 171 26.75 -20.47 5.56
N SER A 172 27.24 -19.23 5.48
CA SER A 172 28.63 -18.92 5.84
C SER A 172 28.90 -19.23 7.32
N GLN A 173 29.91 -20.05 7.61
CA GLN A 173 30.34 -20.40 8.99
C GLN A 173 31.28 -19.37 9.61
N ALA A 174 31.44 -18.19 8.99
CA ALA A 174 32.34 -17.17 9.51
C ALA A 174 31.85 -16.64 10.87
N SER A 175 32.73 -16.64 11.88
CA SER A 175 32.46 -15.93 13.14
C SER A 175 32.56 -14.43 12.90
N LYS A 176 31.48 -13.70 13.16
CA LYS A 176 31.38 -12.26 12.95
C LYS A 176 30.75 -11.58 14.16
N ARG A 177 30.97 -10.27 14.29
CA ARG A 177 30.53 -9.47 15.45
C ARG A 177 29.01 -9.40 15.60
N TYR A 178 28.28 -9.47 14.49
CA TYR A 178 26.82 -9.39 14.46
C TYR A 178 26.23 -10.66 13.84
N VAL A 179 25.08 -11.09 14.33
CA VAL A 179 24.30 -12.19 13.75
C VAL A 179 22.90 -11.67 13.47
N LEU A 180 22.57 -11.51 12.18
CA LEU A 180 21.21 -11.21 11.75
C LEU A 180 20.42 -12.51 11.64
N THR A 181 19.22 -12.54 12.22
CA THR A 181 18.26 -13.64 12.01
C THR A 181 17.15 -13.15 11.11
N MET A 182 16.95 -13.81 9.97
CA MET A 182 15.91 -13.46 8.99
C MET A 182 15.41 -14.70 8.24
N GLN A 183 14.32 -14.57 7.49
CA GLN A 183 13.83 -15.65 6.63
C GLN A 183 14.55 -15.62 5.28
N CYS A 184 15.09 -16.76 4.85
CA CYS A 184 15.59 -16.97 3.50
C CYS A 184 15.00 -18.26 2.95
N ASN A 185 14.37 -18.20 1.77
CA ASN A 185 13.62 -19.30 1.16
C ASN A 185 12.57 -19.92 2.11
N GLY A 186 11.90 -19.08 2.90
CA GLY A 186 10.92 -19.52 3.91
C GLY A 186 11.52 -20.25 5.12
N GLN A 187 12.84 -20.22 5.30
CA GLN A 187 13.52 -20.81 6.45
C GLN A 187 14.26 -19.74 7.27
N THR A 188 14.18 -19.86 8.60
CA THR A 188 14.95 -18.99 9.51
C THR A 188 16.43 -19.28 9.37
N VAL A 189 17.20 -18.29 8.92
CA VAL A 189 18.66 -18.39 8.80
C VAL A 189 19.35 -17.38 9.71
N LYS A 190 20.56 -17.76 10.17
CA LYS A 190 21.48 -16.87 10.88
C LYS A 190 22.57 -16.44 9.92
N ILE A 191 22.73 -15.13 9.74
CA ILE A 191 23.69 -14.53 8.81
C ILE A 191 24.72 -13.75 9.63
N PRO A 192 25.97 -14.21 9.70
CA PRO A 192 27.06 -13.50 10.36
C PRO A 192 27.46 -12.25 9.55
N LEU A 193 27.58 -11.10 10.21
CA LEU A 193 27.88 -9.80 9.58
C LEU A 193 29.00 -9.04 10.31
N ASP A 194 29.87 -8.38 9.55
CA ASP A 194 30.93 -7.51 10.10
C ASP A 194 30.37 -6.28 10.82
N ALA A 195 29.22 -5.78 10.36
CA ALA A 195 28.53 -4.63 10.93
C ALA A 195 27.02 -4.88 10.98
N ALA A 196 26.33 -4.18 11.89
CA ALA A 196 24.87 -4.17 11.92
C ALA A 196 24.32 -3.75 10.54
N PRO A 197 23.22 -4.36 10.06
CA PRO A 197 22.61 -3.96 8.82
C PRO A 197 22.24 -2.48 8.86
N ARG A 198 22.72 -1.68 7.90
CA ARG A 198 22.25 -0.30 7.74
C ARG A 198 20.75 -0.35 7.43
N ARG A 199 19.94 0.30 8.24
CA ARG A 199 18.51 0.48 8.00
C ARG A 199 18.29 1.94 7.66
N TYR A 200 17.19 2.26 7.01
CA TYR A 200 16.78 3.65 6.89
C TYR A 200 16.64 4.28 8.28
N ILE A 201 17.13 5.51 8.45
CA ILE A 201 17.05 6.26 9.69
C ILE A 201 16.29 7.55 9.39
N GLY A 202 15.13 7.72 10.01
CA GLY A 202 14.31 8.91 9.83
C GLY A 202 12.83 8.65 9.99
N ALA A 203 12.05 9.71 9.82
CA ALA A 203 10.59 9.68 9.84
C ALA A 203 10.04 9.68 8.41
N VAL A 204 9.24 8.67 8.08
CA VAL A 204 8.46 8.63 6.84
C VAL A 204 7.09 9.22 7.12
N LYS A 205 6.74 10.28 6.38
CA LYS A 205 5.53 11.09 6.58
C LYS A 205 4.62 10.98 5.36
N TYR A 206 3.33 10.77 5.57
CA TYR A 206 2.36 10.76 4.48
C TYR A 206 0.97 11.20 5.00
N PRO A 207 0.16 11.91 4.23
CA PRO A 207 0.46 12.47 2.92
C PRO A 207 1.47 13.61 2.97
N ALA A 208 2.19 13.80 1.87
CA ALA A 208 3.14 14.89 1.64
C ALA A 208 2.99 15.35 0.18
N GLY A 209 3.23 16.62 -0.14
CA GLY A 209 3.13 17.11 -1.51
C GLY A 209 1.68 17.40 -1.95
N GLY A 210 1.26 16.93 -3.13
CA GLY A 210 -0.01 17.35 -3.73
C GLY A 210 -0.78 16.24 -4.42
N ASN A 211 -2.02 16.54 -4.82
CA ASN A 211 -2.99 15.61 -5.41
C ASN A 211 -3.44 14.48 -4.48
N ILE A 212 -3.48 14.77 -3.18
CA ILE A 212 -3.85 13.80 -2.14
C ILE A 212 -5.36 13.57 -2.16
N GLU A 213 -5.80 12.32 -2.13
CA GLU A 213 -7.21 11.99 -1.95
C GLU A 213 -7.68 12.48 -0.57
N PRO A 214 -8.75 13.28 -0.46
CA PRO A 214 -9.22 13.81 0.83
C PRO A 214 -9.85 12.77 1.76
N ALA A 215 -10.30 11.62 1.25
CA ALA A 215 -11.10 10.67 2.00
C ALA A 215 -10.47 9.27 2.05
N TYR A 216 -10.65 8.60 3.18
CA TYR A 216 -10.54 7.15 3.33
C TYR A 216 -11.94 6.55 3.38
N ASP A 217 -12.21 5.52 2.58
CA ASP A 217 -13.56 5.01 2.32
C ASP A 217 -14.00 3.86 3.23
N GLY A 218 -13.15 3.44 4.19
CA GLY A 218 -13.48 2.40 5.16
C GLY A 218 -13.44 0.97 4.60
N LYS A 219 -12.91 0.74 3.39
CA LYS A 219 -12.92 -0.59 2.74
C LYS A 219 -11.65 -1.41 2.98
N GLU A 220 -10.72 -0.94 3.80
CA GLU A 220 -9.55 -1.73 4.17
C GLU A 220 -9.96 -2.99 4.94
N ILE A 221 -9.28 -4.11 4.71
CA ILE A 221 -9.53 -5.36 5.41
C ILE A 221 -8.20 -5.84 6.02
N PRO A 222 -8.09 -5.88 7.37
CA PRO A 222 -9.07 -5.39 8.33
C PRO A 222 -9.17 -3.85 8.32
N ASN A 223 -10.32 -3.29 8.74
CA ASN A 223 -10.52 -1.85 8.75
C ASN A 223 -9.94 -1.25 10.05
N PRO A 224 -8.97 -0.32 9.99
CA PRO A 224 -8.41 0.33 11.19
C PRO A 224 -9.45 1.14 11.97
N MET A 225 -10.54 1.53 11.31
CA MET A 225 -11.58 2.36 11.90
C MET A 225 -12.81 1.52 12.30
N PRO A 226 -13.42 1.79 13.47
CA PRO A 226 -14.67 1.14 13.88
C PRO A 226 -15.87 1.42 12.97
N SER A 227 -15.82 2.54 12.25
CA SER A 227 -16.90 3.05 11.41
C SER A 227 -16.64 2.72 9.94
N THR A 228 -17.71 2.43 9.20
CA THR A 228 -17.69 2.30 7.74
C THR A 228 -17.95 3.62 7.02
N LYS A 229 -18.22 4.71 7.76
CA LYS A 229 -18.35 6.05 7.17
C LYS A 229 -17.00 6.53 6.67
N ALA A 230 -17.01 7.22 5.54
CA ALA A 230 -15.82 7.87 5.03
C ALA A 230 -15.30 8.90 6.05
N VAL A 231 -13.99 8.87 6.28
CA VAL A 231 -13.25 9.79 7.15
C VAL A 231 -12.18 10.48 6.33
N GLY A 232 -11.45 11.43 6.92
CA GLY A 232 -10.31 12.03 6.25
C GLY A 232 -9.27 10.98 5.89
N ASN A 233 -8.60 11.15 4.75
CA ASN A 233 -7.43 10.34 4.43
C ASN A 233 -6.43 10.46 5.59
N PRO A 234 -6.08 9.34 6.25
CA PRO A 234 -5.29 9.38 7.47
C PRO A 234 -3.94 10.04 7.24
N VAL A 235 -3.53 10.91 8.16
CA VAL A 235 -2.17 11.48 8.18
C VAL A 235 -1.31 10.61 9.09
N SER A 236 -0.21 10.07 8.59
CA SER A 236 0.65 9.12 9.29
C SER A 236 2.11 9.55 9.32
N ILE A 237 2.78 9.08 10.36
CA ILE A 237 4.23 9.19 10.53
C ILE A 237 4.76 7.86 11.11
N ALA A 238 5.84 7.35 10.53
CA ALA A 238 6.51 6.12 10.98
C ALA A 238 8.02 6.38 11.12
N PHE A 239 8.59 5.99 12.26
CA PHE A 239 10.00 6.24 12.56
C PHE A 239 10.84 4.98 12.39
N TYR A 240 11.93 5.05 11.63
CA TYR A 240 12.80 3.91 11.35
C TYR A 240 14.21 4.18 11.86
N GLY A 241 14.92 3.11 12.25
CA GLY A 241 16.32 3.20 12.66
C GLY A 241 16.56 4.01 13.94
N THR A 242 15.53 4.25 14.74
CA THR A 242 15.63 5.02 15.99
C THR A 242 16.34 4.24 17.10
N THR A 243 17.15 4.93 17.91
CA THR A 243 17.91 4.33 19.01
C THR A 243 17.13 4.23 20.33
N GLY A 244 15.89 4.72 20.37
CA GLY A 244 15.02 4.68 21.53
C GLY A 244 13.54 4.90 21.16
N PRO A 245 12.61 4.62 22.08
CA PRO A 245 11.18 4.74 21.83
C PRO A 245 10.79 6.17 21.49
N VAL A 246 9.82 6.30 20.58
CA VAL A 246 9.19 7.57 20.23
C VAL A 246 7.90 7.67 21.03
N GLU A 247 7.84 8.62 21.95
CA GLU A 247 6.63 8.87 22.75
C GLU A 247 5.89 10.09 22.20
N MET A 248 4.76 9.86 21.54
CA MET A 248 3.90 10.93 21.03
C MET A 248 3.36 11.79 22.17
N ARG A 249 3.52 13.12 22.04
CA ARG A 249 2.95 14.13 22.94
C ARG A 249 1.71 14.78 22.32
N ALA A 250 1.75 15.09 21.03
CA ALA A 250 0.61 15.62 20.29
C ALA A 250 0.74 15.32 18.79
N PHE A 251 -0.40 15.14 18.13
CA PHE A 251 -0.49 15.01 16.68
C PHE A 251 -1.68 15.84 16.21
N THR A 252 -1.41 16.90 15.45
CA THR A 252 -2.44 17.85 14.99
C THR A 252 -2.42 17.99 13.47
N LEU A 253 -3.56 18.42 12.94
CA LEU A 253 -3.77 18.70 11.52
C LEU A 253 -4.53 20.01 11.39
N ARG A 254 -4.00 20.96 10.63
CA ARG A 254 -4.56 22.31 10.48
C ARG A 254 -4.62 22.74 9.02
N SER A 255 -5.67 23.47 8.65
CA SER A 255 -5.74 24.24 7.40
C SER A 255 -5.93 25.73 7.70
N ASP A 256 -6.14 26.52 6.64
CA ASP A 256 -6.56 27.93 6.71
C ASP A 256 -7.87 28.14 7.49
N LYS A 257 -8.74 27.12 7.57
CA LYS A 257 -9.98 27.11 8.34
C LYS A 257 -9.79 26.80 9.83
N GLY A 258 -8.56 26.51 10.25
CA GLY A 258 -8.21 26.15 11.62
C GLY A 258 -7.83 24.69 11.80
N GLU A 259 -7.67 24.28 13.06
CA GLU A 259 -7.29 22.92 13.43
C GLU A 259 -8.47 21.96 13.37
N ILE A 260 -8.23 20.74 12.88
CA ILE A 260 -9.21 19.65 12.85
C ILE A 260 -9.55 19.27 14.29
N ARG A 261 -10.83 19.42 14.66
CA ARG A 261 -11.30 19.12 16.01
C ARG A 261 -11.62 17.64 16.17
N ASN A 262 -11.30 17.11 17.37
CA ASN A 262 -11.57 15.73 17.79
C ASN A 262 -11.10 14.67 16.77
N PRO A 263 -9.83 14.72 16.30
CA PRO A 263 -9.31 13.66 15.45
C PRO A 263 -9.22 12.34 16.22
N ILE A 264 -9.30 11.23 15.50
CA ILE A 264 -9.00 9.91 16.06
C ILE A 264 -7.52 9.64 15.84
N ILE A 265 -6.78 9.46 16.94
CA ILE A 265 -5.38 9.09 16.89
C ILE A 265 -5.24 7.58 17.05
N LEU A 266 -4.60 6.94 16.08
CA LEU A 266 -4.30 5.51 16.09
C LEU A 266 -2.81 5.29 16.35
N THR A 267 -2.52 4.37 17.26
CA THR A 267 -1.18 3.92 17.66
C THR A 267 -1.22 2.40 17.84
N ALA A 268 -0.06 1.76 17.96
CA ALA A 268 0.00 0.33 18.29
C ALA A 268 -0.78 -0.06 19.57
N ALA A 269 -0.91 0.86 20.53
CA ALA A 269 -1.56 0.58 21.81
C ALA A 269 -3.10 0.51 21.70
N ASN A 270 -3.71 1.18 20.72
CA ASN A 270 -5.17 1.23 20.54
C ASN A 270 -5.64 0.67 19.18
N ASP A 271 -4.71 0.19 18.35
CA ASP A 271 -5.02 -0.56 17.14
C ASP A 271 -5.68 -1.90 17.49
N ARG A 272 -6.96 -2.03 17.14
CA ARG A 272 -7.78 -3.24 17.40
C ARG A 272 -7.29 -4.48 16.67
N HIS A 273 -6.56 -4.31 15.58
CA HIS A 273 -6.07 -5.40 14.76
C HIS A 273 -4.60 -5.74 15.03
N HIS A 274 -3.92 -4.95 15.87
CA HIS A 274 -2.52 -5.16 16.26
C HIS A 274 -1.57 -5.26 15.05
N LEU A 275 -1.83 -4.47 14.01
CA LEU A 275 -1.03 -4.41 12.79
C LEU A 275 -0.06 -3.22 12.79
N MET A 276 -0.33 -2.17 13.58
CA MET A 276 0.59 -1.04 13.76
C MET A 276 1.75 -1.39 14.69
N GLN A 277 2.93 -0.91 14.36
CA GLN A 277 4.13 -0.97 15.18
C GLN A 277 4.21 0.22 16.16
N ALA A 278 4.98 0.07 17.24
CA ALA A 278 5.07 1.07 18.32
C ALA A 278 5.62 2.44 17.87
N ASN A 279 6.32 2.47 16.74
CA ASN A 279 6.92 3.61 16.06
C ASN A 279 6.03 4.21 14.96
N GLU A 280 4.79 3.74 14.82
CA GLU A 280 3.82 4.19 13.82
C GLU A 280 2.65 4.93 14.48
N PHE A 281 2.27 6.05 13.89
CA PHE A 281 1.20 6.91 14.39
C PHE A 281 0.35 7.40 13.24
N ALA A 282 -0.97 7.46 13.44
CA ALA A 282 -1.90 7.99 12.45
C ALA A 282 -2.97 8.89 13.08
N LEU A 283 -3.39 9.90 12.32
CA LEU A 283 -4.44 10.85 12.65
C LEU A 283 -5.53 10.76 11.58
N PHE A 284 -6.74 10.42 12.01
CA PHE A 284 -7.94 10.45 11.16
C PHE A 284 -8.79 11.66 11.50
N ALA A 285 -9.02 12.52 10.50
CA ALA A 285 -10.03 13.56 10.62
C ALA A 285 -11.43 12.91 10.66
N PRO A 286 -12.36 13.37 11.51
CA PRO A 286 -13.68 12.74 11.69
C PRO A 286 -14.59 12.79 10.45
N ALA A 287 -14.25 13.63 9.48
CA ALA A 287 -14.90 13.76 8.18
C ALA A 287 -13.85 13.84 7.06
N PRO A 288 -14.23 13.56 5.80
CA PRO A 288 -13.37 13.81 4.64
C PRO A 288 -12.76 15.21 4.67
N LEU A 289 -11.49 15.32 4.27
CA LEU A 289 -10.83 16.62 4.17
C LEU A 289 -11.45 17.46 3.03
N ASP A 290 -11.29 18.77 3.11
CA ASP A 290 -11.73 19.66 2.04
C ASP A 290 -10.87 19.44 0.79
N TYR A 291 -11.49 19.53 -0.39
CA TYR A 291 -10.78 19.49 -1.67
C TYR A 291 -9.96 20.77 -1.90
N ASP A 292 -8.90 20.66 -2.70
CA ASP A 292 -8.00 21.77 -3.08
C ASP A 292 -7.53 22.63 -1.89
N THR A 293 -7.32 21.99 -0.74
CA THR A 293 -6.99 22.64 0.53
C THR A 293 -5.62 22.19 0.99
N GLU A 294 -4.80 23.15 1.41
CA GLU A 294 -3.51 22.88 2.02
C GLU A 294 -3.69 22.58 3.51
N TYR A 295 -3.05 21.51 3.96
CA TYR A 295 -3.02 21.09 5.35
C TYR A 295 -1.57 21.04 5.84
N THR A 296 -1.37 21.45 7.09
CA THR A 296 -0.13 21.28 7.84
C THR A 296 -0.36 20.27 8.96
N ALA A 297 0.42 19.20 8.96
CA ALA A 297 0.50 18.26 10.06
C ALA A 297 1.69 18.57 10.96
N GLU A 298 1.50 18.37 12.25
CA GLU A 298 2.51 18.60 13.27
C GLU A 298 2.47 17.47 14.29
N PHE A 299 3.63 16.84 14.50
CA PHE A 299 3.81 15.70 15.38
C PHE A 299 4.88 16.05 16.42
N HIS A 300 4.45 16.24 17.66
CA HIS A 300 5.31 16.50 18.80
C HIS A 300 5.56 15.20 19.55
N TYR A 301 6.82 14.91 19.85
CA TYR A 301 7.21 13.69 20.56
C TYR A 301 8.44 13.90 21.44
N THR A 302 8.62 12.98 22.37
CA THR A 302 9.88 12.84 23.11
C THR A 302 10.60 11.58 22.67
N GLN A 303 11.92 11.68 22.57
CA GLN A 303 12.81 10.54 22.37
C GLN A 303 13.97 10.66 23.36
N GLY A 304 14.00 9.76 24.35
CA GLY A 304 14.84 9.94 25.53
C GLY A 304 14.41 11.19 26.31
N SER A 305 15.35 12.08 26.62
CA SER A 305 15.09 13.34 27.32
C SER A 305 14.85 14.54 26.40
N LYS A 306 14.79 14.34 25.08
CA LYS A 306 14.66 15.42 24.09
C LYS A 306 13.23 15.50 23.58
N GLU A 307 12.66 16.70 23.62
CA GLU A 307 11.46 17.06 22.87
C GLU A 307 11.82 17.39 21.43
N GLN A 308 11.03 16.88 20.48
CA GLN A 308 11.21 17.06 19.05
C GLN A 308 9.87 17.31 18.37
N THR A 309 9.92 17.87 17.16
CA THR A 309 8.72 18.19 16.39
C THR A 309 8.98 17.93 14.91
N GLU A 310 8.10 17.14 14.30
CA GLU A 310 8.04 16.95 12.86
C GLU A 310 6.86 17.74 12.31
N ARG A 311 7.12 18.61 11.33
CA ARG A 311 6.09 19.40 10.64
C ARG A 311 6.19 19.22 9.14
N TRP A 312 5.07 18.98 8.48
CA TRP A 312 5.02 18.84 7.01
C TRP A 312 3.66 19.29 6.46
N THR A 313 3.63 19.54 5.16
CA THR A 313 2.44 20.01 4.46
C THR A 313 2.04 19.10 3.31
N PHE A 314 0.76 19.11 2.98
CA PHE A 314 0.22 18.50 1.78
C PHE A 314 -1.01 19.23 1.28
N ARG A 315 -1.35 19.04 0.00
CA ARG A 315 -2.53 19.61 -0.63
C ARG A 315 -3.45 18.53 -1.19
N THR A 316 -4.71 18.56 -0.78
CA THR A 316 -5.73 17.66 -1.34
C THR A 316 -5.98 17.98 -2.81
N ARG A 317 -6.36 16.95 -3.59
CA ARG A 317 -6.68 17.14 -5.00
C ARG A 317 -7.87 18.06 -5.19
N LYS A 318 -8.00 18.61 -6.41
CA LYS A 318 -9.21 19.30 -6.84
C LYS A 318 -10.39 18.34 -6.95
N ARG A 319 -11.59 18.82 -6.63
CA ARG A 319 -12.83 18.08 -6.86
C ARG A 319 -13.00 17.86 -8.36
N ARG A 320 -13.33 16.62 -8.77
CA ARG A 320 -13.67 16.37 -10.17
C ARG A 320 -15.12 16.77 -10.39
N THR A 321 -15.40 17.41 -11.53
CA THR A 321 -16.71 17.96 -11.92
C THR A 321 -17.87 16.95 -11.96
N LEU A 322 -17.62 15.66 -11.72
CA LEU A 322 -18.60 14.57 -11.80
C LEU A 322 -18.71 13.73 -10.51
N GLU A 323 -18.07 14.15 -9.41
CA GLU A 323 -18.21 13.50 -8.10
C GLU A 323 -19.30 14.21 -7.30
N TRP A 324 -20.54 13.73 -7.45
CA TRP A 324 -21.74 14.17 -6.72
C TRP A 324 -21.94 13.33 -5.46
#